data_AF-A0AAV0WEF2-F1
#
_entry.id   AF-A0AAV0WEF2-F1
#
_cell.length_a   1.000
_cell.length_b   1.000
_cell.length_c   1.000
_cell.angle_alpha   90.00
_cell.angle_beta   90.00
_cell.angle_gamma   90.00
#
_symmetry.space_group_name_H-M   'P 1'
#
loop_
_entity.id
_entity.type
_entity.pdbx_description
1 polymer ?
#
loop_
_entity_poly.entity_id
_entity_poly.type
_entity_poly.pdbx_seq_one_letter_code
_entity_poly.pdbx_strand_id
1 'polypeptide(L)'
;MSEPTTDDWLDIASGYFDKTQFPNTVGAVDGKHIRLECPKNSGSLYYNYKNFFSLILMAICDSNYCFRIINVGSYGKESDCNVFKMSPFGKKLYSDKTNFPPERCLPGDDQGVPQPFILVADEAFALNKNLLRPFPGRTLNDERRIFNYRLSRARQYIECSFGILSKKWRVFQTSMLVEPNFAVKITKACCVLHNFVRRRDGFNFEDSLNGGMDSITERRGVGNAQTNAKDVREYFVKYVNHPNNALSWQNKIIGK
;
A
#
# COMPACT_ATOMS: atom_id res chain seq x y z
N MET A 1 4.91 17.19 2.89
CA MET A 1 4.37 16.85 1.56
C MET A 1 3.03 17.56 1.46
N SER A 2 2.73 18.18 0.32
CA SER A 2 1.41 18.75 0.08
C SER A 2 0.37 17.63 0.03
N GLU A 3 -0.84 17.92 0.48
CA GLU A 3 -1.97 17.01 0.31
C GLU A 3 -2.26 16.87 -1.19
N PRO A 4 -2.38 15.65 -1.74
CA PRO A 4 -2.70 15.46 -3.16
C PRO A 4 -4.07 16.04 -3.48
N THR A 5 -4.22 16.64 -4.66
CA THR A 5 -5.49 17.14 -5.20
C THR A 5 -6.31 16.01 -5.83
N THR A 6 -7.55 16.30 -6.22
CA THR A 6 -8.38 15.34 -6.97
C THR A 6 -7.75 14.97 -8.31
N ASP A 7 -7.13 15.93 -9.00
CA ASP A 7 -6.43 15.70 -10.26
C ASP A 7 -5.17 14.84 -10.07
N ASP A 8 -4.40 15.08 -8.99
CA ASP A 8 -3.28 14.20 -8.63
C ASP A 8 -3.77 12.75 -8.49
N TRP A 9 -4.92 12.50 -7.86
CA TRP A 9 -5.44 11.14 -7.69
C TRP A 9 -5.85 10.50 -9.03
N LEU A 10 -6.41 11.27 -9.96
CA LEU A 10 -6.75 10.80 -11.30
C LEU A 10 -5.50 10.41 -12.09
N ASP A 11 -4.45 11.22 -12.05
CA ASP A 11 -3.16 10.94 -12.68
C ASP A 11 -2.52 9.67 -12.11
N ILE A 12 -2.56 9.53 -10.77
CA ILE A 12 -2.04 8.33 -10.09
C ILE A 12 -2.83 7.10 -10.52
N ALA A 13 -4.16 7.18 -10.58
CA ALA A 13 -5.03 6.09 -11.00
C ALA A 13 -4.77 5.65 -12.44
N SER A 14 -4.58 6.61 -13.36
CA SER A 14 -4.18 6.30 -14.73
C SER A 14 -2.84 5.56 -14.76
N GLY A 15 -1.83 6.10 -14.07
CA GLY A 15 -0.50 5.48 -14.06
C GLY A 15 -0.47 4.09 -13.41
N TYR A 16 -1.32 3.81 -12.42
CA TYR A 16 -1.47 2.45 -11.88
C TYR A 16 -2.14 1.51 -12.88
N PHE A 17 -3.19 1.97 -13.57
CA PHE A 17 -3.89 1.17 -14.56
C PHE A 17 -2.96 0.81 -15.73
N ASP A 18 -2.19 1.77 -16.24
CA ASP A 18 -1.26 1.54 -17.35
C ASP A 18 -0.21 0.48 -17.00
N LYS A 19 0.29 0.47 -15.75
CA LYS A 19 1.39 -0.41 -15.34
C LYS A 19 0.95 -1.76 -14.77
N THR A 20 -0.24 -1.81 -14.16
CA THR A 20 -0.70 -2.99 -13.40
C THR A 20 -2.02 -3.55 -13.89
N GLN A 21 -2.73 -2.80 -14.74
CA GLN A 21 -4.08 -3.09 -15.22
C GLN A 21 -5.09 -3.24 -14.07
N PHE A 22 -4.79 -2.75 -12.87
CA PHE A 22 -5.72 -2.74 -11.75
C PHE A 22 -6.39 -1.35 -11.68
N PRO A 23 -7.70 -1.25 -11.92
CA PRO A 23 -8.35 0.03 -12.18
C PRO A 23 -8.56 0.85 -10.91
N ASN A 24 -8.82 2.15 -11.09
CA ASN A 24 -9.17 3.11 -10.02
C ASN A 24 -8.25 3.08 -8.78
N THR A 25 -6.99 2.65 -8.94
CA THR A 25 -6.04 2.52 -7.85
C THR A 25 -5.29 3.82 -7.61
N VAL A 26 -5.54 4.49 -6.49
CA VAL A 26 -4.94 5.79 -6.17
C VAL A 26 -3.70 5.70 -5.29
N GLY A 27 -3.29 4.49 -4.92
CA GLY A 27 -2.06 4.26 -4.19
C GLY A 27 -1.98 2.88 -3.54
N ALA A 28 -0.77 2.47 -3.22
CA ALA A 28 -0.50 1.31 -2.38
C ALA A 28 -0.09 1.76 -0.97
N VAL A 29 -0.66 1.15 0.06
CA VAL A 29 -0.41 1.47 1.47
C VAL A 29 0.24 0.30 2.19
N ASP A 30 1.27 0.59 2.98
CA ASP A 30 1.93 -0.38 3.85
C ASP A 30 2.78 0.31 4.93
N GLY A 31 3.12 -0.46 5.96
CA GLY A 31 4.00 -0.08 7.06
C GLY A 31 5.43 -0.59 6.88
N LYS A 32 6.42 0.25 7.17
CA LYS A 32 7.84 -0.11 7.26
C LYS A 32 8.37 0.10 8.67
N HIS A 33 8.95 -0.94 9.24
CA HIS A 33 9.73 -0.82 10.47
C HIS A 33 11.09 -0.19 10.19
N ILE A 34 11.35 0.95 10.84
CA ILE A 34 12.66 1.61 10.87
C ILE A 34 13.39 1.16 12.14
N ARG A 35 14.53 0.50 11.97
CA ARG A 35 15.30 -0.08 13.08
C ARG A 35 15.91 1.01 13.96
N LEU A 36 15.79 0.81 15.26
CA LEU A 36 16.39 1.65 16.30
C LEU A 36 17.30 0.78 17.16
N GLU A 37 18.30 1.41 17.77
CA GLU A 37 18.85 0.89 19.02
C GLU A 37 17.80 0.98 20.13
N CYS A 38 17.89 0.11 21.14
CA CYS A 38 16.96 0.10 22.28
C CYS A 38 16.88 1.51 22.91
N PRO A 39 15.72 2.20 22.82
CA PRO A 39 15.61 3.52 23.41
C PRO A 39 15.62 3.41 24.94
N LYS A 40 16.31 4.33 25.61
CA LYS A 40 16.44 4.34 27.08
C LYS A 40 15.06 4.37 27.74
N ASN A 41 14.86 3.55 28.78
CA ASN A 41 13.64 3.47 29.58
C ASN A 41 12.35 3.22 28.77
N SER A 42 12.44 2.60 27.59
CA SER A 42 11.28 2.40 26.70
C SER A 42 10.55 1.06 26.91
N GLY A 43 11.11 0.17 27.73
CA GLY A 43 10.57 -1.18 27.93
C GLY A 43 10.41 -1.91 26.59
N SER A 44 9.22 -2.47 26.35
CA SER A 44 8.88 -3.17 25.10
C SER A 44 8.14 -2.29 24.08
N LEU A 45 7.98 -0.98 24.31
CA LEU A 45 7.16 -0.12 23.44
C LEU A 45 7.60 -0.19 21.97
N TYR A 46 8.89 -0.05 21.71
CA TYR A 46 9.42 -0.10 20.35
C TYR A 46 9.78 -1.53 19.89
N TYR A 47 9.65 -2.53 20.77
CA TYR A 47 10.00 -3.91 20.46
C TYR A 47 8.90 -4.55 19.61
N ASN A 48 9.26 -4.99 18.40
CA ASN A 48 8.31 -5.55 17.45
C ASN A 48 8.32 -7.08 17.46
N TYR A 49 7.37 -7.66 16.71
CA TYR A 49 7.22 -9.11 16.55
C TYR A 49 8.39 -9.79 15.82
N LYS A 50 9.28 -9.01 15.18
CA LYS A 50 10.50 -9.48 14.50
C LYS A 50 11.73 -9.43 15.42
N ASN A 51 11.54 -9.28 16.73
CA ASN A 51 12.58 -9.25 17.76
C ASN A 51 13.62 -8.12 17.61
N PHE A 52 13.18 -6.92 17.20
CA PHE A 52 14.02 -5.72 17.23
C PHE A 52 13.25 -4.44 17.59
N PHE A 53 13.96 -3.41 18.02
CA PHE A 53 13.39 -2.10 18.33
C PHE A 53 13.16 -1.30 17.06
N SER A 54 11.98 -0.70 16.91
CA SER A 54 11.64 0.05 15.71
C SER A 54 10.56 1.10 15.93
N LEU A 55 10.57 2.09 15.05
CA LEU A 55 9.45 2.98 14.78
C LEU A 55 8.81 2.64 13.44
N ILE A 56 7.51 2.86 13.30
CA ILE A 56 6.78 2.55 12.07
C ILE A 56 6.69 3.81 11.20
N LEU A 57 7.07 3.65 9.94
CA LEU A 57 6.75 4.53 8.81
C LEU A 57 5.55 3.91 8.08
N MET A 58 4.37 4.50 8.23
CA MET A 58 3.21 4.18 7.41
C MET A 58 3.20 5.09 6.19
N ALA A 59 3.09 4.54 4.98
CA ALA A 59 3.16 5.35 3.77
C ALA A 59 2.18 4.89 2.69
N ILE A 60 1.76 5.85 1.86
CA ILE A 60 1.04 5.61 0.61
C ILE A 60 1.95 6.08 -0.52
N CYS A 61 2.19 5.22 -1.51
CA CYS A 61 2.96 5.57 -2.71
C CYS A 61 2.06 5.71 -3.93
N ASP A 62 2.53 6.50 -4.90
CA ASP A 62 1.95 6.56 -6.24
C ASP A 62 2.57 5.52 -7.20
N SER A 63 2.06 5.50 -8.43
CA SER A 63 2.54 4.63 -9.51
C SER A 63 3.96 4.96 -9.99
N ASN A 64 4.58 6.05 -9.52
CA ASN A 64 5.96 6.43 -9.83
C ASN A 64 6.92 6.18 -8.67
N TYR A 65 6.48 5.40 -7.67
CA TYR A 65 7.21 5.07 -6.45
C TYR A 65 7.53 6.28 -5.58
N CYS A 66 6.78 7.38 -5.71
CA CYS A 66 6.89 8.54 -4.82
C CYS A 66 5.91 8.38 -3.65
N PHE A 67 6.34 8.77 -2.45
CA PHE A 67 5.45 8.82 -1.29
C PHE A 67 4.53 10.01 -1.40
N ARG A 68 3.21 9.79 -1.36
CA ARG A 68 2.22 10.86 -1.35
C ARG A 68 1.84 11.27 0.07
N ILE A 69 1.69 10.27 0.93
CA ILE A 69 1.32 10.46 2.33
C ILE A 69 2.25 9.61 3.18
N ILE A 70 2.75 10.18 4.28
CA ILE A 70 3.54 9.48 5.28
C ILE A 70 3.05 9.80 6.68
N ASN A 71 3.09 8.82 7.58
CA ASN A 71 2.93 8.99 9.01
C ASN A 71 4.06 8.23 9.71
N VAL A 72 4.85 8.93 10.53
CA VAL A 72 6.10 8.39 11.10
C VAL A 72 6.10 8.60 12.61
N GLY A 73 6.47 7.55 13.34
CA GLY A 73 6.73 7.63 14.79
C GLY A 73 5.82 6.75 15.64
N SER A 74 4.96 5.94 15.05
CA SER A 74 4.22 4.92 15.79
C SER A 74 5.17 3.86 16.35
N TYR A 75 4.82 3.32 17.51
CA TYR A 75 5.62 2.31 18.21
C TYR A 75 5.72 1.00 17.42
N GLY A 76 6.89 0.35 17.45
CA GLY A 76 7.14 -0.91 16.73
C GLY A 76 6.26 -2.09 17.14
N LYS A 77 5.63 -2.07 18.32
CA LYS A 77 4.67 -3.10 18.75
C LYS A 77 3.30 -2.99 18.07
N GLU A 78 2.98 -1.83 17.50
CA GLU A 78 1.65 -1.56 16.93
C GLU A 78 1.45 -2.31 15.61
N SER A 79 0.21 -2.69 15.32
CA SER A 79 -0.14 -3.29 14.03
C SER A 79 -0.34 -2.24 12.95
N ASP A 80 -0.03 -2.60 11.70
CA ASP A 80 -0.18 -1.72 10.53
C ASP A 80 -1.61 -1.16 10.41
N CYS A 81 -2.62 -2.00 10.67
CA CYS A 81 -4.02 -1.59 10.70
C CYS A 81 -4.31 -0.50 11.74
N ASN A 82 -3.77 -0.65 12.97
CA ASN A 82 -4.02 0.34 14.03
C ASN A 82 -3.30 1.66 13.74
N VAL A 83 -2.04 1.57 13.30
CA VAL A 83 -1.24 2.74 12.90
C VAL A 83 -1.93 3.52 11.79
N PHE A 84 -2.43 2.82 10.76
CA PHE A 84 -3.12 3.46 9.66
C PHE A 84 -4.43 4.11 10.11
N LYS A 85 -5.28 3.40 10.86
CA LYS A 85 -6.55 3.93 11.39
C LYS A 85 -6.36 5.18 12.24
N MET A 86 -5.29 5.24 13.02
CA MET A 86 -5.00 6.39 13.89
C MET A 86 -4.28 7.54 13.15
N SER A 87 -3.72 7.29 11.97
CA SER A 87 -3.06 8.32 11.16
C SER A 87 -4.04 9.40 10.71
N PRO A 88 -3.57 10.65 10.47
CA PRO A 88 -4.44 11.72 9.99
C PRO A 88 -5.20 11.36 8.71
N PHE A 89 -4.53 10.68 7.77
CA PHE A 89 -5.16 10.26 6.53
C PHE A 89 -6.14 9.09 6.72
N GLY A 90 -5.77 8.07 7.51
CA GLY A 90 -6.69 6.96 7.80
C GLY A 90 -7.97 7.43 8.49
N LYS A 91 -7.89 8.42 9.39
CA LYS A 91 -9.08 9.05 9.97
C LYS A 91 -9.96 9.72 8.91
N LYS A 92 -9.38 10.41 7.92
CA LYS A 92 -10.14 10.96 6.79
C LYS A 92 -10.79 9.87 5.94
N LEU A 93 -10.03 8.82 5.60
CA LEU A 93 -10.51 7.68 4.80
C LEU A 93 -11.69 6.96 5.47
N TYR A 94 -11.55 6.57 6.74
CA TYR A 94 -12.61 5.85 7.46
C TYR A 94 -13.81 6.73 7.84
N SER A 95 -13.74 8.04 7.66
CA SER A 95 -14.85 8.97 7.88
C SER A 95 -15.43 9.54 6.59
N ASP A 96 -15.04 9.00 5.43
CA ASP A 96 -15.47 9.45 4.09
C ASP A 96 -15.18 10.94 3.81
N LYS A 97 -14.06 11.45 4.35
CA LYS A 97 -13.60 12.84 4.20
C LYS A 97 -12.32 12.96 3.35
N THR A 98 -12.01 11.96 2.54
CA THR A 98 -10.94 12.07 1.54
C THR A 98 -11.42 12.87 0.35
N ASN A 99 -10.48 13.48 -0.38
CA ASN A 99 -10.73 14.20 -1.62
C ASN A 99 -10.53 13.30 -2.85
N PHE A 100 -10.85 12.01 -2.71
CA PHE A 100 -10.83 11.09 -3.84
C PHE A 100 -11.85 11.55 -4.90
N PRO A 101 -11.59 11.29 -6.19
CA PRO A 101 -12.52 11.66 -7.24
C PRO A 101 -13.87 10.94 -7.07
N PRO A 102 -14.96 11.49 -7.63
CA PRO A 102 -16.25 10.82 -7.67
C PRO A 102 -16.17 9.42 -8.29
N GLU A 103 -17.04 8.52 -7.85
CA GLU A 103 -17.13 7.16 -8.37
C GLU A 103 -17.38 7.18 -9.89
N ARG A 104 -16.77 6.23 -10.62
CA ARG A 104 -16.93 6.10 -12.07
C ARG A 104 -16.90 4.65 -12.51
N CYS A 105 -17.47 4.37 -13.68
CA CYS A 105 -17.38 3.05 -14.30
C CYS A 105 -15.91 2.63 -14.49
N LEU A 106 -15.63 1.34 -14.34
CA LEU A 106 -14.28 0.82 -14.56
C LEU A 106 -13.96 0.81 -16.06
N PRO A 107 -12.68 0.98 -16.47
CA PRO A 107 -12.30 0.98 -17.88
C PRO A 107 -12.72 -0.32 -18.59
N GLY A 108 -13.44 -0.22 -19.72
CA GLY A 108 -13.95 -1.40 -20.43
C GLY A 108 -15.24 -1.99 -19.85
N ASP A 109 -15.89 -1.27 -18.94
CA ASP A 109 -17.15 -1.64 -18.29
C ASP A 109 -18.08 -0.41 -18.18
N ASP A 110 -18.28 0.29 -19.31
CA ASP A 110 -18.96 1.59 -19.36
C ASP A 110 -20.43 1.54 -18.93
N GLN A 111 -21.07 0.37 -19.05
CA GLN A 111 -22.45 0.11 -18.62
C GLN A 111 -22.53 -0.49 -17.21
N GLY A 112 -21.40 -0.58 -16.52
CA GLY A 112 -21.28 -1.12 -15.18
C GLY A 112 -21.78 -0.18 -14.08
N VAL A 113 -21.73 -0.66 -12.83
CA VAL A 113 -22.02 0.17 -11.66
C VAL A 113 -20.80 1.01 -11.34
N PRO A 114 -20.91 2.36 -11.19
CA PRO A 114 -19.79 3.20 -10.80
C PRO A 114 -19.07 2.66 -9.56
N GLN A 115 -17.75 2.62 -9.63
CA GLN A 115 -16.90 2.10 -8.56
C GLN A 115 -16.03 3.20 -7.96
N PRO A 116 -15.73 3.13 -6.65
CA PRO A 116 -14.88 4.10 -5.99
C PRO A 116 -13.42 4.00 -6.44
N PHE A 117 -12.68 5.07 -6.17
CA PHE A 117 -11.23 5.05 -6.17
C PHE A 117 -10.71 4.42 -4.88
N ILE A 118 -9.72 3.54 -5.00
CA ILE A 118 -9.30 2.64 -3.93
C ILE A 118 -7.79 2.71 -3.67
N LEU A 119 -7.42 2.52 -2.42
CA LEU A 119 -6.08 2.11 -2.03
C LEU A 119 -5.97 0.60 -2.04
N VAL A 120 -4.79 0.07 -2.36
CA VAL A 120 -4.47 -1.36 -2.21
C VAL A 120 -3.57 -1.57 -1.00
N ALA A 121 -3.87 -2.58 -0.20
CA ALA A 121 -3.20 -2.87 1.05
C ALA A 121 -2.95 -4.37 1.24
N ASP A 122 -2.14 -4.73 2.23
CA ASP A 122 -1.96 -6.12 2.64
C ASP A 122 -3.18 -6.66 3.43
N GLU A 123 -3.16 -7.96 3.76
CA GLU A 123 -4.26 -8.61 4.50
C GLU A 123 -4.49 -8.02 5.91
N ALA A 124 -3.46 -7.43 6.51
CA ALA A 124 -3.50 -6.94 7.88
C ALA A 124 -4.42 -5.71 8.04
N PHE A 125 -4.63 -4.92 6.99
CA PHE A 125 -5.52 -3.75 7.01
C PHE A 125 -7.00 -4.14 7.07
N ALA A 126 -7.85 -3.27 7.61
CA ALA A 126 -9.29 -3.46 7.59
C ALA A 126 -9.88 -3.11 6.21
N LEU A 127 -10.69 -4.00 5.63
CA LEU A 127 -11.37 -3.78 4.36
C LEU A 127 -12.35 -2.59 4.46
N ASN A 128 -12.32 -1.70 3.46
CA ASN A 128 -13.18 -0.53 3.36
C ASN A 128 -13.53 -0.27 1.87
N LYS A 129 -14.59 0.48 1.59
CA LYS A 129 -15.00 0.81 0.21
C LYS A 129 -13.88 1.50 -0.60
N ASN A 130 -13.01 2.26 0.07
CA ASN A 130 -11.86 2.96 -0.51
C ASN A 130 -10.51 2.29 -0.19
N LEU A 131 -10.49 1.09 0.41
CA LEU A 131 -9.26 0.32 0.69
C LEU A 131 -9.51 -1.18 0.52
N LEU A 132 -8.93 -1.73 -0.54
CA LEU A 132 -9.01 -3.15 -0.87
C LEU A 132 -7.81 -3.90 -0.33
N ARG A 133 -8.08 -5.12 0.15
CA ARG A 133 -7.10 -6.10 0.62
C ARG A 133 -7.37 -7.46 -0.02
N PRO A 134 -6.37 -8.34 -0.14
CA PRO A 134 -6.59 -9.69 -0.65
C PRO A 134 -7.64 -10.46 0.17
N PHE A 135 -8.26 -11.48 -0.44
CA PHE A 135 -9.05 -12.45 0.29
C PHE A 135 -8.14 -13.25 1.22
N PRO A 136 -8.49 -13.36 2.51
CA PRO A 136 -7.73 -14.17 3.46
C PRO A 136 -7.96 -15.67 3.22
N GLY A 137 -7.00 -16.49 3.61
CA GLY A 137 -7.14 -17.95 3.64
C GLY A 137 -6.54 -18.70 2.46
N ARG A 138 -6.35 -20.01 2.64
CA ARG A 138 -5.59 -20.89 1.74
C ARG A 138 -6.43 -21.54 0.64
N THR A 139 -7.72 -21.75 0.88
CA THR A 139 -8.63 -22.44 -0.03
C THR A 139 -9.49 -21.43 -0.79
N LEU A 140 -8.86 -20.67 -1.68
CA LEU A 140 -9.55 -19.71 -2.54
C LEU A 140 -9.91 -20.34 -3.87
N ASN A 141 -11.07 -19.98 -4.42
CA ASN A 141 -11.40 -20.30 -5.79
C ASN A 141 -10.47 -19.55 -6.77
N ASP A 142 -10.41 -20.02 -8.02
CA ASP A 142 -9.49 -19.49 -9.02
C ASP A 142 -9.71 -17.98 -9.29
N GLU A 143 -10.96 -17.52 -9.32
CA GLU A 143 -11.29 -16.10 -9.53
C GLU A 143 -10.69 -15.20 -8.45
N ARG A 144 -10.78 -15.62 -7.18
CA ARG A 144 -10.20 -14.89 -6.04
C ARG A 144 -8.69 -14.99 -6.02
N ARG A 145 -8.09 -16.09 -6.49
CA ARG A 145 -6.64 -16.23 -6.65
C ARG A 145 -6.12 -15.25 -7.71
N ILE A 146 -6.79 -15.15 -8.85
CA ILE A 146 -6.47 -14.18 -9.91
C ILE A 146 -6.59 -12.74 -9.38
N PHE A 147 -7.68 -12.43 -8.69
CA PHE A 147 -7.87 -11.12 -8.05
C PHE A 147 -6.75 -10.81 -7.06
N ASN A 148 -6.44 -11.72 -6.13
CA ASN A 148 -5.38 -11.54 -5.14
C ASN A 148 -4.03 -11.26 -5.80
N TYR A 149 -3.72 -11.96 -6.88
CA TYR A 149 -2.48 -11.73 -7.62
C TYR A 149 -2.46 -10.35 -8.29
N ARG A 150 -3.54 -9.95 -8.98
CA ARG A 150 -3.62 -8.62 -9.63
C ARG A 150 -3.54 -7.49 -8.61
N LEU A 151 -4.24 -7.61 -7.49
CA LEU A 151 -4.13 -6.64 -6.38
C LEU A 151 -2.70 -6.60 -5.82
N SER A 152 -2.06 -7.76 -5.67
CA SER A 152 -0.69 -7.82 -5.16
C SER A 152 0.34 -7.16 -6.08
N ARG A 153 0.14 -7.20 -7.40
CA ARG A 153 0.97 -6.44 -8.36
C ARG A 153 0.87 -4.92 -8.13
N ALA A 154 -0.34 -4.41 -7.90
CA ALA A 154 -0.53 -3.01 -7.55
C ALA A 154 0.09 -2.66 -6.19
N ARG A 155 -0.09 -3.56 -5.20
CA ARG A 155 0.48 -3.42 -3.86
C ARG A 155 2.01 -3.38 -3.88
N GLN A 156 2.67 -4.16 -4.74
CA GLN A 156 4.13 -4.25 -4.83
C GLN A 156 4.83 -2.87 -4.97
N TYR A 157 4.15 -1.85 -5.49
CA TYR A 157 4.68 -0.50 -5.60
C TYR A 157 5.13 0.09 -4.26
N ILE A 158 4.43 -0.17 -3.15
CA ILE A 158 4.84 0.37 -1.84
C ILE A 158 6.07 -0.36 -1.29
N GLU A 159 6.14 -1.68 -1.49
CA GLU A 159 7.30 -2.50 -1.11
C GLU A 159 8.55 -2.08 -1.90
N CYS A 160 8.43 -1.92 -3.21
CA CYS A 160 9.48 -1.40 -4.07
C CYS A 160 9.90 0.01 -3.64
N SER A 161 8.95 0.90 -3.32
CA SER A 161 9.25 2.25 -2.83
C SER A 161 10.09 2.21 -1.55
N PHE A 162 9.74 1.33 -0.61
CA PHE A 162 10.54 1.11 0.60
C PHE A 162 11.90 0.48 0.33
N GLY A 163 12.00 -0.42 -0.65
CA GLY A 163 13.25 -1.02 -1.09
C GLY A 163 14.20 0.01 -1.70
N ILE A 164 13.71 0.85 -2.61
CA ILE A 164 14.45 1.95 -3.22
C ILE A 164 14.92 2.94 -2.16
N LEU A 165 14.02 3.34 -1.25
CA LEU A 165 14.35 4.22 -0.12
C LEU A 165 15.50 3.65 0.72
N SER A 166 15.42 2.38 1.12
CA SER A 166 16.45 1.71 1.93
C SER A 166 17.77 1.48 1.19
N LYS A 167 17.74 1.21 -0.12
CA LYS A 167 18.95 1.05 -0.94
C LYS A 167 19.69 2.39 -1.11
N LYS A 168 18.95 3.46 -1.37
CA LYS A 168 19.51 4.80 -1.60
C LYS A 168 20.01 5.45 -0.30
N TRP A 169 19.22 5.34 0.77
CA TRP A 169 19.55 5.90 2.07
C TRP A 169 19.94 4.77 3.02
N ARG A 170 21.25 4.47 3.05
CA ARG A 170 21.82 3.35 3.83
C ARG A 170 21.55 3.43 5.33
N VAL A 171 21.15 4.60 5.85
CA VAL A 171 20.70 4.76 7.24
C VAL A 171 19.55 3.83 7.62
N PHE A 172 18.77 3.33 6.65
CA PHE A 172 17.70 2.35 6.89
C PHE A 172 18.14 0.88 6.80
N GLN A 173 19.41 0.61 6.48
CA GLN A 173 19.95 -0.76 6.38
C GLN A 173 20.46 -1.27 7.74
N THR A 174 20.74 -0.36 8.66
CA THR A 174 21.21 -0.65 10.02
C THR A 174 20.28 -0.02 11.06
N SER A 175 20.51 -0.33 12.33
CA SER A 175 19.80 0.35 13.43
C SER A 175 20.28 1.79 13.56
N MET A 176 19.34 2.72 13.69
CA MET A 176 19.65 4.11 13.98
C MET A 176 20.06 4.26 15.45
N LEU A 177 21.27 4.79 15.68
CA LEU A 177 21.84 5.07 17.00
C LEU A 177 21.42 6.47 17.50
N VAL A 178 20.13 6.76 17.43
CA VAL A 178 19.58 8.07 17.80
C VAL A 178 18.25 7.92 18.53
N GLU A 179 17.89 8.93 19.31
CA GLU A 179 16.60 8.98 20.00
C GLU A 179 15.42 8.91 19.01
N PRO A 180 14.29 8.27 19.36
CA PRO A 180 13.15 8.06 18.46
C PRO A 180 12.67 9.34 17.78
N ASN A 181 12.61 10.46 18.51
CA ASN A 181 12.18 11.75 17.98
C ASN A 181 13.10 12.27 16.86
N PHE A 182 14.41 11.99 16.95
CA PHE A 182 15.36 12.37 15.91
C PHE A 182 15.29 11.39 14.73
N ALA A 183 15.12 10.09 15.00
CA ALA A 183 14.88 9.09 13.96
C ALA A 183 13.62 9.38 13.12
N VAL A 184 12.55 9.93 13.73
CA VAL A 184 11.37 10.45 13.01
C VAL A 184 11.75 11.56 12.03
N LYS A 185 12.60 12.51 12.44
CA LYS A 185 13.06 13.62 11.57
C LYS A 185 13.90 13.10 10.41
N ILE A 186 14.85 12.20 10.67
CA ILE A 186 15.68 11.54 9.65
C ILE A 186 14.78 10.84 8.63
N THR A 187 13.83 10.03 9.12
CA THR A 187 12.93 9.26 8.26
C THR A 187 12.09 10.17 7.36
N LYS A 188 11.48 11.23 7.92
CA LYS A 188 10.72 12.22 7.15
C LYS A 188 11.59 12.92 6.09
N ALA A 189 12.80 13.34 6.45
CA ALA A 189 13.74 13.98 5.53
C ALA A 189 14.09 13.04 4.36
N CYS A 190 14.41 11.77 4.64
CA CYS A 190 14.70 10.79 3.59
C CYS A 190 13.51 10.53 2.67
N CYS A 191 12.26 10.50 3.18
CA CYS A 191 11.08 10.37 2.32
C CYS A 191 10.91 11.58 1.38
N VAL A 192 11.19 12.80 1.85
CA VAL A 192 11.17 14.01 1.01
C VAL A 192 12.28 13.97 -0.03
N LEU A 193 13.50 13.64 0.37
CA LEU A 193 14.65 13.52 -0.53
C LEU A 193 14.44 12.41 -1.56
N HIS A 194 13.84 11.28 -1.17
CA HIS A 194 13.45 10.21 -2.10
C HIS A 194 12.56 10.74 -3.22
N ASN A 195 11.49 11.45 -2.88
CA ASN A 195 10.60 12.05 -3.88
C ASN A 195 11.30 13.08 -4.76
N PHE A 196 12.13 13.95 -4.16
CA PHE A 196 12.90 14.95 -4.89
C PHE A 196 13.78 14.28 -5.95
N VAL A 197 14.54 13.26 -5.54
CA VAL A 197 15.47 12.59 -6.44
C VAL A 197 14.74 11.78 -7.51
N ARG A 198 13.63 11.10 -7.18
CA ARG A 198 12.80 10.39 -8.17
C ARG A 198 12.26 11.34 -9.25
N ARG A 199 11.85 12.55 -8.88
CA ARG A 199 11.35 13.56 -9.84
C ARG A 199 12.47 14.18 -10.67
N ARG A 200 13.65 14.40 -10.07
CA ARG A 200 14.81 15.02 -10.74
C ARG A 200 15.51 14.06 -11.71
N ASP A 201 15.77 12.84 -11.26
CA ASP A 201 16.58 11.86 -12.01
C ASP A 201 15.72 11.05 -13.01
N GLY A 202 14.40 11.21 -12.99
CA GLY A 202 13.46 10.44 -13.80
C GLY A 202 13.07 9.09 -13.17
N PHE A 203 12.04 8.46 -13.75
CA PHE A 203 11.46 7.23 -13.23
C PHE A 203 11.99 6.01 -13.99
N ASN A 204 13.16 5.49 -13.60
CA ASN A 204 13.64 4.20 -14.10
C ASN A 204 12.89 3.06 -13.38
N PHE A 205 12.17 2.24 -14.16
CA PHE A 205 11.36 1.11 -13.66
C PHE A 205 12.18 -0.17 -13.47
N GLU A 206 13.26 -0.36 -14.22
CA GLU A 206 14.11 -1.56 -14.15
C GLU A 206 14.78 -1.73 -12.79
N ASP A 207 15.11 -0.63 -12.10
CA ASP A 207 15.65 -0.64 -10.73
C ASP A 207 14.72 -1.28 -9.68
N SER A 208 13.43 -1.43 -10.02
CA SER A 208 12.36 -1.86 -9.12
C SER A 208 11.99 -3.34 -9.25
N LEU A 209 12.50 -4.04 -10.27
CA LEU A 209 12.13 -5.43 -10.61
C LEU A 209 12.81 -6.51 -9.75
N ASN A 210 13.75 -6.13 -8.87
CA ASN A 210 14.52 -7.06 -8.05
C ASN A 210 13.88 -7.41 -6.69
N GLY A 211 12.61 -7.07 -6.48
CA GLY A 211 11.82 -7.56 -5.34
C GLY A 211 11.05 -8.79 -5.78
N GLY A 212 11.51 -9.98 -5.39
CA GLY A 212 10.69 -11.19 -5.52
C GLY A 212 9.32 -10.93 -4.89
N MET A 213 8.26 -11.50 -5.47
CA MET A 213 6.94 -11.44 -4.87
C MET A 213 7.01 -12.26 -3.58
N ASP A 214 7.23 -11.59 -2.45
CA ASP A 214 7.22 -12.26 -1.15
C ASP A 214 5.88 -12.97 -1.02
N SER A 215 5.94 -14.26 -0.66
CA SER A 215 4.75 -15.06 -0.37
C SER A 215 3.89 -14.28 0.61
N ILE A 216 2.60 -14.10 0.29
CA ILE A 216 1.60 -13.45 1.14
C ILE A 216 1.85 -13.91 2.58
N THR A 217 2.44 -13.03 3.41
CA THR A 217 2.78 -13.41 4.77
C THR A 217 1.50 -13.34 5.57
N GLU A 218 0.90 -14.51 5.81
CA GLU A 218 -0.40 -14.67 6.46
C GLU A 218 -0.42 -13.96 7.82
N ARG A 219 -1.28 -12.95 7.96
CA ARG A 219 -1.66 -12.38 9.26
C ARG A 219 -3.17 -12.47 9.39
N ARG A 220 -3.66 -13.06 10.49
CA ARG A 220 -5.11 -13.12 10.79
C ARG A 220 -5.73 -11.73 10.69
N GLY A 221 -6.53 -11.51 9.65
CA GLY A 221 -7.19 -10.24 9.39
C GLY A 221 -8.11 -9.79 10.54
N VAL A 222 -8.19 -8.47 10.75
CA VAL A 222 -9.04 -7.86 11.77
C VAL A 222 -10.42 -7.50 11.17
N GLY A 223 -11.49 -7.91 11.85
CA GLY A 223 -12.83 -7.28 11.83
C GLY A 223 -13.80 -7.62 10.69
N ASN A 224 -15.10 -7.55 11.02
CA ASN A 224 -16.22 -7.62 10.07
C ASN A 224 -16.22 -6.38 9.16
N ALA A 225 -16.01 -6.57 7.87
CA ALA A 225 -16.14 -5.51 6.88
C ALA A 225 -17.61 -5.10 6.70
N GLN A 226 -17.86 -3.80 6.48
CA GLN A 226 -19.17 -3.29 6.08
C GLN A 226 -19.61 -3.94 4.76
N THR A 227 -20.91 -4.17 4.59
CA THR A 227 -21.48 -4.85 3.40
C THR A 227 -21.01 -4.20 2.09
N ASN A 228 -21.09 -2.87 2.00
CA ASN A 228 -20.63 -2.11 0.83
C ASN A 228 -19.16 -2.40 0.45
N ALA A 229 -18.26 -2.48 1.43
CA ALA A 229 -16.84 -2.77 1.17
C ALA A 229 -16.61 -4.18 0.59
N LYS A 230 -17.46 -5.15 0.94
CA LYS A 230 -17.43 -6.49 0.35
C LYS A 230 -17.95 -6.45 -1.09
N ASP A 231 -19.02 -5.71 -1.34
CA ASP A 231 -19.63 -5.58 -2.67
C ASP A 231 -18.66 -4.94 -3.67
N VAL A 232 -17.97 -3.87 -3.28
CA VAL A 232 -16.90 -3.25 -4.09
C VAL A 232 -15.81 -4.28 -4.41
N ARG A 233 -15.32 -5.03 -3.42
CA ARG A 233 -14.27 -6.03 -3.67
C ARG A 233 -14.74 -7.14 -4.62
N GLU A 234 -15.96 -7.65 -4.44
CA GLU A 234 -16.54 -8.67 -5.32
C GLU A 234 -16.79 -8.11 -6.73
N TYR A 235 -17.10 -6.82 -6.89
CA TYR A 235 -17.17 -6.17 -8.19
C TYR A 235 -15.81 -6.22 -8.90
N PHE A 236 -14.73 -5.86 -8.20
CA PHE A 236 -13.38 -5.94 -8.77
C PHE A 236 -12.98 -7.39 -9.11
N VAL A 237 -13.42 -8.39 -8.34
CA VAL A 237 -13.22 -9.81 -8.70
C VAL A 237 -13.88 -10.13 -10.03
N LYS A 238 -15.14 -9.73 -10.21
CA LYS A 238 -15.87 -9.94 -11.48
C LYS A 238 -15.18 -9.20 -12.63
N TYR A 239 -14.81 -7.94 -12.42
CA TYR A 239 -14.14 -7.12 -13.42
C TYR A 239 -12.85 -7.76 -13.93
N VAL A 240 -11.97 -8.21 -13.03
CA VAL A 240 -10.67 -8.76 -13.44
C VAL A 240 -10.74 -10.14 -14.09
N ASN A 241 -11.82 -10.88 -13.82
CA ASN A 241 -12.07 -12.19 -14.41
C ASN A 241 -12.97 -12.12 -15.65
N HIS A 242 -13.56 -10.96 -15.96
CA HIS A 242 -14.37 -10.77 -17.16
C HIS A 242 -13.53 -10.99 -18.43
N PRO A 243 -14.02 -11.70 -19.46
CA PRO A 243 -13.24 -12.03 -20.65
C PRO A 243 -12.57 -10.83 -21.34
N ASN A 244 -13.23 -9.69 -21.39
CA ASN A 244 -12.69 -8.47 -22.00
C ASN A 244 -11.51 -7.84 -21.21
N ASN A 245 -11.40 -8.15 -19.92
CA ASN A 245 -10.40 -7.58 -19.00
C ASN A 245 -9.41 -8.64 -18.50
N ALA A 246 -9.55 -9.88 -18.97
CA ALA A 246 -8.71 -10.99 -18.64
C ALA A 246 -7.35 -10.85 -19.33
N LEU A 247 -6.28 -10.97 -18.55
CA LEU A 247 -4.92 -10.84 -19.08
C LEU A 247 -4.39 -12.20 -19.52
N SER A 248 -3.64 -12.24 -20.62
CA SER A 248 -3.12 -13.48 -21.22
C SER A 248 -2.28 -14.34 -20.28
N TRP A 249 -1.66 -13.73 -19.26
CA TRP A 249 -0.84 -14.39 -18.26
C TRP A 249 -1.61 -14.82 -17.00
N GLN A 250 -2.84 -14.37 -16.79
CA GLN A 250 -3.48 -14.48 -15.47
C GLN A 250 -3.81 -15.92 -15.06
N ASN A 251 -4.13 -16.77 -16.04
CA ASN A 251 -4.43 -18.19 -15.79
C ASN A 251 -3.17 -19.01 -15.46
N LYS A 252 -1.98 -18.57 -15.92
CA LYS A 252 -0.71 -19.25 -15.61
C LYS A 252 -0.43 -19.27 -14.10
N ILE A 253 -0.91 -18.27 -13.36
CA ILE A 253 -0.71 -18.16 -11.90
C ILE A 253 -1.51 -19.20 -11.12
N ILE A 254 -2.65 -19.64 -11.66
CA ILE A 254 -3.47 -20.68 -11.04
C ILE A 254 -3.07 -22.09 -11.49
N GLY A 255 -2.04 -22.22 -12.35
CA GLY A 255 -1.55 -23.48 -12.88
C GLY A 255 -2.38 -24.04 -14.04
N LYS A 256 -3.06 -23.15 -14.79
CA LYS A 256 -3.87 -23.49 -15.96
C LYS A 256 -3.33 -22.83 -17.23
#